data_AF-A0A7G5XHC5-F1
#
_entry.id   AF-A0A7G5XHC5-F1
#
_cell.length_a   1.000
_cell.length_b   1.000
_cell.length_c   1.000
_cell.angle_alpha   90.00
_cell.angle_beta   90.00
_cell.angle_gamma   90.00
#
_symmetry.space_group_name_H-M   'P 1'
#
loop_
_entity.id
_entity.type
_entity.pdbx_description
1 polymer ?
#
loop_
_entity_poly.entity_id
_entity_poly.type
_entity_poly.pdbx_seq_one_letter_code
_entity_poly.pdbx_strand_id
1 'polypeptide(L)'
;MKHISLITILILIITSSSNCKKSDLLGDKLPPATQEGKNTCGFLVNGKVWLPRGDNGYPKLSCYYDETYMGGAFNINGYRYEPGASNSSGFVVAGSNIQTAGYYKLNITSATIGEYFGATGTCIIYNWDDTIPNHNAYLNITKLDKVNRIVSGTFEFALALPGCETIRITQGRFDMKY
;
A
#
# COMPACT_ATOMS: atom_id res chain seq x y z
N MET A 1 33.64 -62.61 -23.65
CA MET A 1 33.60 -62.25 -22.21
C MET A 1 33.05 -60.84 -22.11
N LYS A 2 31.98 -60.67 -21.33
CA LYS A 2 31.18 -59.44 -21.21
C LYS A 2 31.84 -58.46 -20.25
N HIS A 3 32.01 -57.20 -20.64
CA HIS A 3 32.17 -56.03 -19.77
C HIS A 3 31.48 -54.86 -20.48
N ILE A 4 30.24 -54.48 -20.13
CA ILE A 4 29.78 -53.65 -18.99
C ILE A 4 30.04 -52.15 -19.20
N SER A 5 28.92 -51.42 -19.23
CA SER A 5 28.69 -49.98 -18.94
C SER A 5 29.32 -48.95 -19.90
N LEU A 6 28.67 -47.87 -20.30
CA LEU A 6 27.73 -47.02 -19.56
C LEU A 6 26.88 -46.26 -20.59
N ILE A 7 25.56 -46.43 -20.54
CA ILE A 7 24.61 -45.69 -21.38
C ILE A 7 24.40 -44.32 -20.71
N THR A 8 24.97 -43.26 -21.27
CA THR A 8 24.74 -41.88 -20.82
C THR A 8 23.40 -41.41 -21.36
N ILE A 9 22.34 -41.69 -20.61
CA ILE A 9 20.99 -41.20 -20.84
C ILE A 9 20.95 -39.72 -20.42
N LEU A 10 21.06 -38.82 -21.40
CA LEU A 10 20.83 -37.38 -21.21
C LEU A 10 19.32 -37.12 -21.19
N ILE A 11 18.72 -37.28 -20.01
CA ILE A 11 17.35 -36.82 -19.72
C ILE A 11 17.42 -35.29 -19.53
N LEU A 12 17.13 -34.56 -20.61
CA LEU A 12 16.88 -33.12 -20.57
C LEU A 12 15.41 -32.89 -20.18
N ILE A 13 15.10 -33.05 -18.90
CA ILE A 13 13.85 -32.55 -18.31
C ILE A 13 14.19 -31.20 -17.66
N ILE A 14 13.30 -30.23 -17.86
CA ILE A 14 13.15 -28.91 -17.23
C ILE A 14 13.28 -27.78 -18.26
N THR A 15 12.15 -27.41 -18.85
CA THR A 15 11.69 -26.02 -18.93
C THR A 15 10.17 -26.03 -19.18
N SER A 16 9.42 -26.49 -18.20
CA SER A 16 8.01 -26.10 -18.09
C SER A 16 8.00 -24.63 -17.66
N SER A 17 7.90 -23.73 -18.64
CA SER A 17 7.41 -22.37 -18.44
C SER A 17 5.97 -22.46 -17.95
N SER A 18 5.83 -22.65 -16.63
CA SER A 18 4.59 -22.44 -15.94
C SER A 18 4.28 -20.96 -16.04
N ASN A 19 3.60 -20.60 -17.13
CA ASN A 19 2.85 -19.37 -17.24
C ASN A 19 1.67 -19.50 -16.26
N CYS A 20 2.00 -19.39 -14.98
CA CYS A 20 1.05 -19.41 -13.89
C CYS A 20 0.33 -18.07 -13.96
N LYS A 21 -0.69 -17.99 -14.82
CA LYS A 21 -1.78 -17.04 -14.64
C LYS A 21 -2.49 -17.43 -13.35
N LYS A 22 -1.90 -17.06 -12.20
CA LYS A 22 -2.61 -17.06 -10.93
C LYS A 22 -3.58 -15.89 -11.00
N SER A 23 -4.80 -16.19 -11.44
CA SER A 23 -5.96 -15.36 -11.20
C SER A 23 -6.16 -15.23 -9.69
N ASP A 24 -5.93 -14.01 -9.18
CA ASP A 24 -6.70 -13.32 -8.14
C ASP A 24 -6.93 -13.97 -6.77
N LEU A 25 -5.98 -14.75 -6.25
CA LEU A 25 -5.85 -14.93 -4.80
C LEU A 25 -4.38 -14.74 -4.38
N LEU A 26 -3.90 -13.50 -4.51
CA LEU A 26 -2.85 -13.01 -3.60
C LEU A 26 -3.47 -13.06 -2.21
N GLY A 27 -3.15 -14.12 -1.45
CA GLY A 27 -3.67 -14.33 -0.10
C GLY A 27 -3.44 -13.13 0.81
N ASP A 28 -4.17 -13.10 1.93
CA ASP A 28 -4.26 -12.05 2.96
C ASP A 28 -2.92 -11.63 3.59
N LYS A 29 -1.94 -11.26 2.78
CA LYS A 29 -0.60 -10.85 3.16
C LYS A 29 -0.33 -9.52 2.50
N LEU A 30 0.23 -8.62 3.28
CA LEU A 30 0.68 -7.33 2.78
C LEU A 30 1.77 -7.53 1.70
N PRO A 31 1.86 -6.67 0.67
CA PRO A 31 2.94 -6.75 -0.34
C PRO A 31 4.30 -6.45 0.30
N PRO A 32 5.43 -7.06 -0.08
CA PRO A 32 6.72 -6.76 0.57
C PRO A 32 7.08 -5.27 0.51
N ALA A 33 7.77 -4.76 1.53
CA ALA A 33 8.30 -3.38 1.52
C ALA A 33 9.53 -3.32 0.62
N THR A 34 9.33 -2.97 -0.65
CA THR A 34 10.39 -2.83 -1.67
C THR A 34 10.63 -1.37 -2.02
N GLN A 35 11.69 -1.09 -2.79
CA GLN A 35 12.04 0.26 -3.25
C GLN A 35 12.29 0.31 -4.76
N GLU A 36 11.51 -0.49 -5.49
CA GLU A 36 11.71 -0.83 -6.90
C GLU A 36 10.63 -0.22 -7.81
N GLY A 37 9.61 0.45 -7.25
CA GLY A 37 8.47 0.99 -7.99
C GLY A 37 7.52 -0.09 -8.49
N LYS A 38 7.22 -1.10 -7.65
CA LYS A 38 6.35 -2.24 -8.03
C LYS A 38 4.86 -1.92 -8.16
N ASN A 39 4.46 -0.68 -7.85
CA ASN A 39 3.07 -0.21 -7.80
C ASN A 39 2.22 -1.03 -6.83
N THR A 40 2.73 -1.22 -5.62
CA THR A 40 2.07 -1.98 -4.54
C THR A 40 1.77 -1.09 -3.36
N CYS A 41 0.67 -1.39 -2.67
CA CYS A 41 0.32 -0.79 -1.39
C CYS A 41 -0.55 -1.76 -0.58
N GLY A 42 -0.45 -1.71 0.74
CA GLY A 42 -1.34 -2.44 1.65
C GLY A 42 -1.08 -2.05 3.10
N PHE A 43 -2.06 -2.30 3.96
CA PHE A 43 -2.00 -2.04 5.40
C PHE A 43 -2.97 -2.95 6.17
N LEU A 44 -2.91 -2.92 7.49
CA LEU A 44 -3.89 -3.55 8.35
C LEU A 44 -4.94 -2.53 8.80
N VAL A 45 -6.21 -2.88 8.71
CA VAL A 45 -7.35 -2.17 9.33
C VAL A 45 -7.80 -2.99 10.52
N ASN A 46 -7.59 -2.49 11.74
CA ASN A 46 -7.89 -3.22 12.98
C ASN A 46 -7.33 -4.67 12.96
N GLY A 47 -6.09 -4.82 12.46
CA GLY A 47 -5.40 -6.11 12.37
C GLY A 47 -5.76 -6.98 11.15
N LYS A 48 -6.75 -6.59 10.34
CA LYS A 48 -7.14 -7.32 9.12
C LYS A 48 -6.48 -6.70 7.88
N VAL A 49 -5.95 -7.53 7.00
CA VAL A 49 -5.32 -7.05 5.76
C VAL A 49 -6.32 -6.32 4.88
N TRP A 50 -5.90 -5.14 4.43
CA TRP A 50 -6.56 -4.34 3.43
C TRP A 50 -5.62 -4.14 2.24
N LEU A 51 -6.11 -4.49 1.05
CA LEU A 51 -5.40 -4.35 -0.21
C LEU A 51 -6.29 -3.56 -1.19
N PRO A 52 -5.71 -2.65 -1.98
CA PRO A 52 -6.44 -1.96 -3.02
C PRO A 52 -6.94 -2.95 -4.08
N ARG A 53 -8.23 -2.87 -4.40
CA ARG A 53 -8.92 -3.64 -5.43
C ARG A 53 -9.71 -2.65 -6.27
N GLY A 54 -9.26 -2.36 -7.47
CA GLY A 54 -10.01 -1.50 -8.39
C GLY A 54 -11.14 -2.28 -9.04
N ASP A 55 -12.21 -1.59 -9.42
CA ASP A 55 -13.00 -1.76 -10.64
C ASP A 55 -14.20 -0.77 -10.60
N ASN A 56 -15.22 -0.95 -11.46
CA ASN A 56 -16.24 0.03 -11.89
C ASN A 56 -15.66 1.36 -12.41
N GLY A 57 -14.56 1.29 -13.17
CA GLY A 57 -13.94 2.45 -13.83
C GLY A 57 -12.88 3.19 -13.01
N TYR A 58 -12.63 2.80 -11.75
CA TYR A 58 -11.63 3.45 -10.89
C TYR A 58 -10.32 2.66 -10.83
N PRO A 59 -9.15 3.33 -10.92
CA PRO A 59 -7.86 2.68 -10.69
C PRO A 59 -7.77 2.24 -9.23
N LYS A 60 -7.16 1.07 -8.99
CA LYS A 60 -7.00 0.54 -7.63
C LYS A 60 -6.10 1.40 -6.73
N LEU A 61 -5.11 2.06 -7.34
CA LEU A 61 -4.08 2.81 -6.64
C LEU A 61 -3.61 3.95 -7.55
N SER A 62 -3.40 5.11 -6.97
CA SER A 62 -2.82 6.28 -7.62
C SER A 62 -1.76 6.88 -6.69
N CYS A 63 -0.70 7.39 -7.29
CA CYS A 63 0.38 8.07 -6.59
C CYS A 63 0.79 9.30 -7.37
N TYR A 64 1.01 10.39 -6.66
CA TYR A 64 1.43 11.67 -7.20
C TYR A 64 2.53 12.24 -6.32
N TYR A 65 3.54 12.82 -6.97
CA TYR A 65 4.54 13.63 -6.30
C TYR A 65 4.94 14.80 -7.19
N ASP A 66 5.00 15.99 -6.60
CA ASP A 66 5.42 17.23 -7.24
C ASP A 66 6.32 18.01 -6.29
N GLU A 67 7.58 18.14 -6.66
CA GLU A 67 8.57 18.84 -5.85
C GLU A 67 8.37 20.35 -5.79
N THR A 68 7.68 20.92 -6.77
CA THR A 68 7.50 22.38 -6.92
C THR A 68 6.26 22.87 -6.19
N TYR A 69 5.28 21.99 -5.97
CA TYR A 69 4.04 22.32 -5.27
C TYR A 69 4.19 22.13 -3.76
N MET A 70 3.86 23.15 -2.96
CA MET A 70 3.89 23.15 -1.49
C MET A 70 5.18 22.55 -0.88
N GLY A 71 6.33 22.81 -1.50
CA GLY A 71 7.63 22.32 -1.03
C GLY A 71 7.83 20.82 -1.14
N GLY A 72 7.08 20.11 -1.98
CA GLY A 72 7.11 18.65 -2.12
C GLY A 72 5.78 18.05 -1.72
N ALA A 73 4.80 18.15 -2.62
CA ALA A 73 3.48 17.58 -2.44
C ALA A 73 3.50 16.10 -2.81
N PHE A 74 3.08 15.25 -1.89
CA PHE A 74 2.94 13.82 -2.08
C PHE A 74 1.48 13.41 -1.83
N ASN A 75 0.98 12.48 -2.64
CA ASN A 75 -0.29 11.83 -2.40
C ASN A 75 -0.20 10.38 -2.86
N ILE A 76 -0.65 9.45 -2.01
CA ILE A 76 -1.03 8.11 -2.41
C ILE A 76 -2.46 7.87 -1.99
N ASN A 77 -3.26 7.35 -2.90
CA ASN A 77 -4.64 6.98 -2.62
C ASN A 77 -4.96 5.65 -3.29
N GLY A 78 -5.85 4.90 -2.68
CA GLY A 78 -6.30 3.64 -3.24
C GLY A 78 -7.72 3.32 -2.86
N TYR A 79 -8.31 2.47 -3.68
CA TYR A 79 -9.71 2.10 -3.59
C TYR A 79 -9.83 0.57 -3.58
N ARG A 80 -10.82 0.10 -2.85
CA ARG A 80 -11.20 -1.30 -2.73
C ARG A 80 -12.70 -1.41 -3.01
N TYR A 81 -13.00 -1.77 -4.25
CA TYR A 81 -14.29 -2.23 -4.68
C TYR A 81 -14.49 -3.68 -4.26
N GLU A 82 -15.68 -3.98 -3.75
CA GLU A 82 -16.11 -5.34 -3.45
C GLU A 82 -17.37 -5.63 -4.27
N PRO A 83 -17.29 -6.48 -5.31
CA PRO A 83 -18.44 -6.79 -6.15
C PRO A 83 -19.62 -7.32 -5.33
N GLY A 84 -20.78 -6.67 -5.46
CA GLY A 84 -21.99 -7.03 -4.72
C GLY A 84 -22.04 -6.52 -3.27
N ALA A 85 -21.01 -5.84 -2.78
CA ALA A 85 -21.09 -5.09 -1.54
C ALA A 85 -21.80 -3.75 -1.77
N SER A 86 -22.63 -3.34 -0.81
CA SER A 86 -23.27 -2.02 -0.83
C SER A 86 -22.30 -0.86 -0.64
N ASN A 87 -21.08 -1.14 -0.15
CA ASN A 87 -20.09 -0.15 0.20
C ASN A 87 -18.70 -0.53 -0.32
N SER A 88 -17.99 0.48 -0.77
CA SER A 88 -16.58 0.41 -1.11
C SER A 88 -15.75 1.10 -0.05
N SER A 89 -14.45 0.82 -0.01
CA SER A 89 -13.53 1.51 0.90
C SER A 89 -12.36 2.10 0.17
N GLY A 90 -11.72 3.09 0.77
CA GLY A 90 -10.52 3.70 0.23
C GLY A 90 -9.71 4.39 1.31
N PHE A 91 -8.53 4.85 0.92
CA PHE A 91 -7.62 5.55 1.79
C PHE A 91 -6.87 6.63 1.04
N VAL A 92 -6.38 7.60 1.79
CA VAL A 92 -5.46 8.63 1.32
C VAL A 92 -4.34 8.78 2.34
N VAL A 93 -3.10 8.88 1.87
CA VAL A 93 -2.00 9.43 2.66
C VAL A 93 -1.38 10.53 1.82
N ALA A 94 -1.34 11.74 2.36
CA ALA A 94 -0.83 12.91 1.66
C ALA A 94 0.09 13.73 2.56
N GLY A 95 0.98 14.51 1.95
CA GLY A 95 1.90 15.37 2.66
C GLY A 95 2.39 16.54 1.83
N SER A 96 2.88 17.56 2.51
CA SER A 96 3.58 18.72 1.95
C SER A 96 4.98 18.80 2.52
N ASN A 97 5.85 19.64 1.95
CA ASN A 97 7.24 19.81 2.40
C ASN A 97 8.08 18.51 2.37
N ILE A 98 7.70 17.53 1.54
CA ILE A 98 8.42 16.26 1.37
C ILE A 98 9.47 16.44 0.27
N GLN A 99 10.68 16.85 0.63
CA GLN A 99 11.76 17.04 -0.36
C GLN A 99 12.74 15.88 -0.42
N THR A 100 12.77 15.05 0.62
CA THR A 100 13.75 13.98 0.80
C THR A 100 13.10 12.74 1.41
N ALA A 101 13.80 11.61 1.34
CA ALA A 101 13.45 10.47 2.18
C ALA A 101 13.59 10.86 3.66
N GLY A 102 12.63 10.44 4.48
CA GLY A 102 12.58 10.84 5.88
C GLY A 102 11.26 10.49 6.56
N TYR A 103 11.24 10.77 7.85
CA TYR A 103 10.08 10.55 8.71
C TYR A 103 9.28 11.84 8.84
N TYR A 104 8.01 11.78 8.48
CA TYR A 104 7.07 12.88 8.53
C TYR A 104 5.95 12.51 9.49
N LYS A 105 5.83 13.26 10.58
CA LYS A 105 4.68 13.12 11.48
C LYS A 105 3.43 13.55 10.73
N LEU A 106 2.36 12.75 10.78
CA LEU A 106 1.06 13.23 10.32
C LEU A 106 0.60 14.30 11.30
N ASN A 107 0.33 15.48 10.76
CA ASN A 107 -0.16 16.62 11.51
C ASN A 107 -1.01 17.45 10.53
N ILE A 108 -2.27 17.68 10.88
CA ILE A 108 -3.22 18.46 10.06
C ILE A 108 -2.67 19.86 9.84
N THR A 109 -1.96 20.43 10.82
CA THR A 109 -1.35 21.75 10.68
C THR A 109 -0.13 21.76 9.76
N SER A 110 0.51 20.60 9.50
CA SER A 110 1.60 20.45 8.52
C SER A 110 1.14 19.88 7.18
N ALA A 111 -0.18 19.88 6.93
CA ALA A 111 -0.81 19.35 5.73
C ALA A 111 -0.35 17.92 5.37
N THR A 112 -0.03 17.12 6.39
CA THR A 112 0.28 15.70 6.23
C THR A 112 -0.81 14.89 6.90
N ILE A 113 -1.59 14.15 6.10
CA ILE A 113 -2.85 13.55 6.51
C ILE A 113 -2.90 12.06 6.13
N GLY A 114 -3.64 11.30 6.94
CA GLY A 114 -4.10 9.96 6.63
C GLY A 114 -5.62 9.91 6.72
N GLU A 115 -6.26 9.32 5.72
CA GLU A 115 -7.71 9.16 5.63
C GLU A 115 -8.04 7.71 5.29
N TYR A 116 -9.16 7.20 5.81
CA TYR A 116 -9.72 5.91 5.42
C TYR A 116 -11.24 5.98 5.49
N PHE A 117 -11.92 5.67 4.39
CA PHE A 117 -13.36 5.72 4.27
C PHE A 117 -13.92 4.36 3.86
N GLY A 118 -15.17 4.07 4.24
CA GLY A 118 -15.90 2.90 3.75
C GLY A 118 -16.02 1.69 4.69
N ALA A 119 -16.08 1.88 6.01
CA ALA A 119 -16.46 0.80 6.92
C ALA A 119 -17.95 0.89 7.30
N THR A 120 -18.70 -0.15 6.90
CA THR A 120 -20.00 -0.61 7.42
C THR A 120 -20.64 0.26 8.53
N GLY A 121 -21.60 1.12 8.17
CA GLY A 121 -22.44 1.88 9.11
C GLY A 121 -22.50 3.39 8.82
N THR A 122 -23.09 4.15 9.74
CA THR A 122 -23.20 5.62 9.72
C THR A 122 -21.91 6.35 10.13
N CYS A 123 -20.89 5.61 10.58
CA CYS A 123 -19.61 6.12 11.05
C CYS A 123 -18.63 6.33 9.89
N ILE A 124 -18.74 7.45 9.19
CA ILE A 124 -17.77 7.85 8.15
C ILE A 124 -16.71 8.74 8.80
N ILE A 125 -15.45 8.32 8.78
CA ILE A 125 -14.33 9.08 9.34
C ILE A 125 -13.42 9.55 8.20
N TYR A 126 -13.16 10.85 8.13
CA TYR A 126 -12.42 11.45 7.02
C TYR A 126 -10.99 11.84 7.39
N ASN A 127 -10.66 11.99 8.67
CA ASN A 127 -9.36 12.47 9.13
C ASN A 127 -8.85 11.67 10.33
N TRP A 128 -7.52 11.57 10.43
CA TRP A 128 -6.84 10.97 11.56
C TRP A 128 -6.91 11.85 12.82
N ASP A 129 -6.74 11.21 13.96
CA ASP A 129 -6.89 11.80 15.29
C ASP A 129 -5.57 11.66 16.08
N ASP A 130 -4.86 12.76 16.33
CA ASP A 130 -3.63 12.79 17.15
C ASP A 130 -3.87 12.63 18.64
N THR A 131 -5.11 12.72 19.09
CA THR A 131 -5.43 12.64 20.52
C THR A 131 -5.46 11.21 21.03
N ILE A 132 -5.41 10.22 20.13
CA ILE A 132 -5.39 8.79 20.47
C ILE A 132 -4.09 8.45 21.19
N PRO A 133 -4.14 8.01 22.47
CA PRO A 133 -2.94 7.65 23.21
C PRO A 133 -2.20 6.45 22.59
N ASN A 134 -0.87 6.44 22.74
CA ASN A 134 0.02 5.37 22.28
C ASN A 134 -0.10 5.05 20.78
N HIS A 135 -0.38 6.08 19.99
CA HIS A 135 -0.47 5.99 18.55
C HIS A 135 0.55 6.93 17.90
N ASN A 136 1.31 6.43 16.94
CA ASN A 136 2.26 7.20 16.17
C ASN A 136 1.68 7.44 14.78
N ALA A 137 1.12 8.63 14.55
CA ALA A 137 0.63 9.03 13.24
C ALA A 137 1.79 9.49 12.37
N TYR A 138 2.16 8.71 11.35
CA TYR A 138 3.31 9.04 10.50
C TYR A 138 3.20 8.57 9.05
N LEU A 139 3.98 9.24 8.22
CA LEU A 139 4.41 8.84 6.89
C LEU A 139 5.94 8.80 6.88
N ASN A 140 6.54 7.66 6.56
CA ASN A 140 7.97 7.49 6.44
C ASN A 140 8.33 7.20 4.98
N ILE A 141 8.92 8.16 4.30
CA ILE A 141 9.42 8.00 2.93
C ILE A 141 10.80 7.34 3.01
N THR A 142 10.90 6.06 2.64
CA THR A 142 12.18 5.33 2.66
C THR A 142 12.96 5.52 1.37
N LYS A 143 12.27 5.83 0.27
CA LYS A 143 12.89 6.23 -1.01
C LYS A 143 12.08 7.33 -1.67
N LEU A 144 12.79 8.36 -2.14
CA LEU A 144 12.29 9.37 -3.06
C LEU A 144 13.32 9.55 -4.18
N ASP A 145 13.16 8.78 -5.24
CA ASP A 145 14.04 8.79 -6.40
C ASP A 145 13.37 9.57 -7.53
N LYS A 146 13.79 10.83 -7.66
CA LYS A 146 13.25 11.79 -8.64
C LYS A 146 13.66 11.50 -10.07
N VAL A 147 14.72 10.71 -10.28
CA VAL A 147 15.23 10.35 -11.61
C VAL A 147 14.41 9.20 -12.18
N ASN A 148 14.25 8.13 -11.40
CA ASN A 148 13.48 6.96 -11.81
C ASN A 148 11.98 7.07 -11.50
N ARG A 149 11.58 8.18 -10.87
CA ARG A 149 10.21 8.48 -10.40
C ARG A 149 9.65 7.36 -9.52
N ILE A 150 10.40 7.00 -8.48
CA ILE A 150 10.03 5.97 -7.51
C ILE A 150 9.89 6.59 -6.12
N VAL A 151 8.75 6.35 -5.48
CA VAL A 151 8.52 6.70 -4.08
C VAL A 151 8.05 5.48 -3.32
N SER A 152 8.70 5.21 -2.20
CA SER A 152 8.42 4.03 -1.37
C SER A 152 8.46 4.42 0.09
N GLY A 153 7.69 3.74 0.92
CA GLY A 153 7.61 4.11 2.32
C GLY A 153 6.64 3.28 3.14
N THR A 154 6.51 3.70 4.39
CA THR A 154 5.59 3.13 5.36
C THR A 154 4.74 4.21 6.01
N PHE A 155 3.59 3.84 6.57
CA PHE A 155 2.72 4.75 7.29
C PHE A 155 1.92 4.03 8.35
N GLU A 156 1.54 4.74 9.40
CA GLU A 156 0.57 4.30 10.39
C GLU A 156 -0.26 5.49 10.84
N PHE A 157 -1.56 5.28 11.03
CA PHE A 157 -2.45 6.28 11.60
C PHE A 157 -3.67 5.66 12.28
N ALA A 158 -4.40 6.44 13.07
CA ALA A 158 -5.63 6.00 13.70
C ALA A 158 -6.70 7.08 13.51
N LEU A 159 -7.93 6.62 13.35
CA LEU A 159 -9.11 7.45 13.14
C LEU A 159 -10.08 7.17 14.28
N ALA A 160 -10.56 8.22 14.94
CA ALA A 160 -11.62 8.10 15.94
C ALA A 160 -12.73 9.12 15.67
N LEU A 161 -13.96 8.70 15.94
CA LEU A 161 -15.14 9.55 15.94
C LEU A 161 -15.96 9.18 17.18
N PRO A 162 -16.43 10.13 18.00
CA PRO A 162 -17.23 9.82 19.17
C PRO A 162 -18.46 8.96 18.83
N GLY A 163 -18.65 7.86 19.55
CA GLY A 163 -19.73 6.90 19.30
C GLY A 163 -19.40 5.83 18.23
N CYS A 164 -18.21 5.86 17.64
CA CYS A 164 -17.73 4.88 16.66
C CYS A 164 -16.52 4.11 17.19
N GLU A 165 -16.27 2.92 16.63
CA GLU A 165 -15.04 2.18 16.89
C GLU A 165 -13.84 2.94 16.34
N THR A 166 -12.73 2.98 17.09
CA THR A 166 -11.46 3.50 16.60
C THR A 166 -10.92 2.60 15.50
N ILE A 167 -10.61 3.18 14.34
CA ILE A 167 -9.96 2.50 13.23
C ILE A 167 -8.44 2.69 13.37
N ARG A 168 -7.68 1.60 13.41
CA ARG A 168 -6.22 1.60 13.44
C ARG A 168 -5.68 1.10 12.10
N ILE A 169 -4.95 1.97 11.43
CA ILE A 169 -4.21 1.70 10.21
C ILE A 169 -2.76 1.44 10.58
N THR A 170 -2.32 0.19 10.49
CA THR A 170 -0.99 -0.24 10.92
C THR A 170 -0.25 -1.01 9.83
N GLN A 171 1.07 -1.08 9.94
CA GLN A 171 1.95 -1.77 8.98
C GLN A 171 1.73 -1.32 7.51
N GLY A 172 1.36 -0.06 7.32
CA GLY A 172 1.17 0.50 5.99
C GLY A 172 2.50 0.52 5.25
N ARG A 173 2.48 0.03 4.01
CA ARG A 173 3.66 0.00 3.13
C ARG A 173 3.27 0.16 1.68
N PHE A 174 4.07 0.94 0.97
CA PHE A 174 3.87 1.23 -0.45
C PHE A 174 5.19 1.29 -1.21
N ASP A 175 5.13 0.95 -2.50
CA ASP A 175 6.24 1.05 -3.44
C ASP A 175 5.69 1.45 -4.81
N MET A 176 5.81 2.72 -5.17
CA MET A 176 5.09 3.34 -6.28
C MET A 176 6.03 3.93 -7.31
N LYS A 177 5.62 3.84 -8.58
CA LYS A 177 6.02 4.82 -9.58
C LYS A 177 5.03 5.99 -9.56
N TYR A 178 5.53 7.20 -9.75
CA TYR A 178 4.73 8.43 -9.75
C TYR A 178 5.02 9.29 -10.97
#